data_AF-A0A848ZJV3-F1
#
_entry.id   AF-A0A848ZJV3-F1
#
_cell.length_a   1.000
_cell.length_b   1.000
_cell.length_c   1.000
_cell.angle_alpha   90.00
_cell.angle_beta   90.00
_cell.angle_gamma   90.00
#
_symmetry.space_group_name_H-M   'P 1'
#
loop_
_entity.id
_entity.type
_entity.pdbx_description
1 polymer ?
#
loop_
_entity_poly.entity_id
_entity_poly.type
_entity_poly.pdbx_seq_one_letter_code
_entity_poly.pdbx_strand_id
1 'polypeptide(L)' 'MNVSDIIKRHVAESPEKTAIIFEDRRISYAELNRLINSAAEGVTKMGFKKGDVLSIFLPSLPELIIGYLGTAR' A
#
# COMPACT_ATOMS: atom_id res chain seq x y z
N MET A 1 -14.37 -7.31 -3.49
CA MET A 1 -13.69 -6.14 -4.08
C MET A 1 -12.97 -5.45 -2.95
N ASN A 2 -11.64 -5.49 -2.93
CA ASN A 2 -10.84 -4.86 -1.89
C ASN A 2 -10.37 -3.49 -2.37
N VAL A 3 -10.12 -2.55 -1.45
CA VAL A 3 -9.55 -1.23 -1.77
C VAL A 3 -8.21 -1.37 -2.51
N SER A 4 -7.43 -2.42 -2.23
CA SER A 4 -6.18 -2.68 -2.98
C SER A 4 -6.41 -3.02 -4.46
N ASP A 5 -7.60 -3.50 -4.87
CA ASP A 5 -7.86 -3.86 -6.28
C ASP A 5 -8.03 -2.62 -7.17
N ILE A 6 -8.46 -1.50 -6.59
CA ILE A 6 -8.56 -0.21 -7.28
C ILE A 6 -7.17 0.26 -7.71
N ILE A 7 -6.16 0.05 -6.86
CA ILE A 7 -4.76 0.39 -7.17
C ILE A 7 -4.24 -0.46 -8.34
N LYS A 8 -4.52 -1.78 -8.36
CA LYS A 8 -4.09 -2.67 -9.44
C LYS A 8 -4.64 -2.22 -10.81
N ARG A 9 -5.88 -1.73 -10.86
CA ARG A 9 -6.47 -1.18 -12.09
C ARG A 9 -5.70 0.04 -12.58
N HIS A 10 -5.42 1.00 -11.70
CA HIS A 10 -4.68 2.21 -12.05
C HIS A 10 -3.22 1.92 -12.42
N VAL A 11 -2.60 0.90 -11.81
CA VAL A 11 -1.27 0.43 -12.22
C VAL A 11 -1.28 -0.10 -13.65
N ALA A 12 -2.33 -0.83 -14.04
CA ALA A 12 -2.45 -1.37 -15.39
C ALA A 12 -2.74 -0.28 -16.44
N GLU A 13 -3.54 0.72 -16.10
CA GLU A 13 -3.97 1.77 -17.03
C GLU A 13 -2.97 2.94 -17.12
N SER A 14 -2.30 3.30 -16.03
CA SER A 14 -1.46 4.50 -15.93
C SER A 14 -0.40 4.37 -14.82
N PRO A 15 0.61 3.49 -14.99
CA PRO A 15 1.59 3.17 -13.94
C PRO A 15 2.40 4.38 -13.46
N GLU A 16 2.77 5.27 -14.38
CA GLU A 16 3.61 6.45 -14.11
C GLU A 16 2.83 7.63 -13.52
N LYS A 17 1.50 7.55 -13.47
CA LYS A 17 0.67 8.62 -12.92
C LYS A 17 0.89 8.70 -11.41
N THR A 18 1.05 9.92 -10.89
CA THR A 18 1.21 10.14 -9.45
C THR A 18 -0.05 9.73 -8.69
N ALA A 19 0.12 8.84 -7.71
CA ALA A 19 -0.94 8.35 -6.83
C ALA A 19 -0.97 9.10 -5.50
N ILE A 20 0.20 9.42 -4.94
CA ILE A 20 0.34 10.14 -3.67
C ILE A 20 1.30 11.30 -3.86
N ILE A 21 0.93 12.46 -3.34
CA ILE A 21 1.78 13.64 -3.20
C ILE A 21 1.90 13.91 -1.72
N PHE A 22 3.14 13.94 -1.21
CA PHE A 22 3.43 14.25 0.18
C PHE A 22 4.66 15.15 0.20
N GLU A 23 4.47 16.42 0.56
CA GLU A 23 5.50 17.46 0.45
C GLU A 23 6.13 17.45 -0.96
N ASP A 24 7.45 17.31 -1.05
CA ASP A 24 8.18 17.24 -2.32
C ASP A 24 8.22 15.83 -2.93
N ARG A 25 7.70 14.82 -2.23
CA ARG A 25 7.67 13.43 -2.69
C ARG A 25 6.42 13.18 -3.53
N ARG A 26 6.65 12.63 -4.72
CA ARG A 26 5.60 12.09 -5.60
C ARG A 26 5.82 10.60 -5.73
N ILE A 27 4.77 9.83 -5.47
CA ILE A 27 4.80 8.36 -5.59
C ILE A 27 3.85 7.98 -6.72
N SER A 28 4.37 7.28 -7.74
CA SER A 28 3.55 6.79 -8.85
C SER A 28 2.67 5.60 -8.43
N TYR A 29 1.66 5.26 -9.23
CA TYR A 29 0.85 4.06 -8.98
C TYR A 29 1.71 2.79 -8.98
N ALA A 30 2.69 2.69 -9.88
CA ALA A 30 3.62 1.56 -9.93
C ALA A 30 4.48 1.45 -8.66
N GLU A 31 5.03 2.57 -8.20
CA GLU A 31 5.81 2.63 -6.96
C GLU A 31 4.96 2.30 -5.74
N LEU A 32 3.77 2.88 -5.65
CA LEU A 32 2.81 2.61 -4.57
C LEU A 32 2.48 1.12 -4.50
N ASN A 33 2.19 0.49 -5.64
CA ASN A 33 1.89 -0.94 -5.68
C ASN A 33 3.09 -1.80 -5.26
N ARG A 34 4.32 -1.43 -5.64
CA ARG A 34 5.54 -2.10 -5.14
C ARG A 34 5.67 -1.98 -3.62
N LEU A 35 5.45 -0.79 -3.06
CA LEU A 35 5.53 -0.56 -1.62
C LEU A 35 4.46 -1.35 -0.85
N ILE A 36 3.23 -1.38 -1.37
CA ILE A 36 2.12 -2.19 -0.82
C ILE A 36 2.46 -3.69 -0.84
N ASN A 37 2.99 -4.20 -1.96
CA ASN A 37 3.44 -5.59 -2.07
C ASN A 37 4.48 -5.92 -0.99
N SER A 38 5.48 -5.05 -0.83
CA SER A 38 6.55 -5.23 0.15
C SER A 38 6.04 -5.19 1.59
N ALA A 39 5.06 -4.33 1.89
CA ALA A 39 4.44 -4.27 3.20
C ALA A 39 3.66 -5.55 3.51
N ALA A 40 2.86 -6.06 2.56
CA ALA A 40 2.13 -7.32 2.70
C ALA A 40 3.08 -8.51 2.95
N GLU A 41 4.19 -8.57 2.22
CA GLU A 41 5.21 -9.61 2.41
C GLU A 41 5.90 -9.49 3.79
N GLY A 42 6.18 -8.27 4.24
CA GLY A 42 6.72 -8.01 5.58
C GLY A 42 5.80 -8.49 6.69
N VAL A 43 4.50 -8.17 6.61
CA VAL A 43 3.48 -8.61 7.57
C VAL A 43 3.35 -10.15 7.58
N THR A 44 3.38 -10.77 6.40
CA THR A 44 3.35 -12.24 6.27
C THR A 44 4.60 -12.88 6.93
N LYS A 45 5.78 -12.29 6.72
CA LYS A 45 7.04 -12.76 7.34
C LYS A 45 7.07 -12.60 8.87
N MET A 46 6.29 -11.67 9.42
CA MET A 46 6.10 -11.52 10.87
C MET A 46 5.17 -12.61 11.46
N GLY A 47 4.54 -13.44 10.62
CA GLY A 47 3.72 -14.57 11.05
C GLY A 47 2.21 -14.29 11.12
N PHE A 48 1.78 -13.09 10.71
CA PHE A 48 0.36 -12.75 10.62
C PHE A 48 -0.36 -13.58 9.56
N LYS A 49 -1.59 -13.96 9.86
CA LYS A 49 -2.48 -14.73 9.00
C LYS A 49 -3.75 -13.95 8.71
N LYS A 50 -4.47 -14.41 7.68
CA LYS A 50 -5.78 -13.86 7.35
C LYS A 50 -6.72 -14.03 8.55
N GLY A 51 -7.30 -12.91 8.99
CA GLY A 51 -8.18 -12.85 10.16
C GLY A 51 -7.50 -12.33 11.42
N ASP A 52 -6.17 -12.24 11.43
CA ASP A 52 -5.44 -11.60 12.53
C ASP A 52 -5.65 -10.08 12.50
N VAL A 53 -5.59 -9.47 13.67
CA VAL A 53 -5.77 -8.02 13.85
C VAL A 53 -4.40 -7.36 13.99
N LEU A 54 -4.09 -6.42 13.09
CA LEU A 54 -2.91 -5.56 13.16
C LEU A 54 -3.32 -4.13 13.50
N SER A 55 -2.62 -3.51 14.45
CA SER A 55 -2.74 -2.06 14.73
C SER A 55 -1.62 -1.31 14.02
N ILE A 56 -1.97 -0.24 13.31
CA ILE A 56 -1.02 0.66 12.63
C ILE A 56 -1.03 1.98 13.37
N PHE A 57 0.08 2.31 14.04
CA PHE A 57 0.25 3.57 14.76
C PHE A 57 1.32 4.41 14.06
N LEU A 58 0.88 5.25 13.14
CA LEU A 58 1.74 6.14 12.34
C LEU A 58 1.05 7.51 12.20
N PRO A 59 1.83 8.60 12.10
CA PRO A 59 1.28 9.91 11.72
C PRO A 59 0.80 9.90 10.25
N SER A 60 0.17 11.00 9.80
CA SER A 60 -0.36 11.16 8.43
C SER A 60 0.74 11.25 7.37
N LEU A 61 1.41 10.13 7.13
CA LEU A 61 2.47 9.93 6.15
C LEU A 61 2.04 8.93 5.07
N PRO A 62 2.66 8.91 3.88
CA PRO A 62 2.37 7.91 2.84
C PRO A 62 2.46 6.46 3.34
N GLU A 63 3.37 6.20 4.28
CA GLU A 63 3.61 4.90 4.88
C GLU A 63 2.37 4.37 5.63
N LEU A 64 1.50 5.24 6.14
CA LEU A 64 0.22 4.84 6.73
C LEU A 64 -0.69 4.17 5.69
N ILE A 65 -0.81 4.77 4.50
CA ILE A 65 -1.63 4.23 3.40
C ILE A 65 -1.01 2.94 2.87
N ILE A 66 0.33 2.91 2.73
CA ILE A 66 1.07 1.72 2.29
C ILE A 66 0.84 0.56 3.26
N GLY A 67 0.99 0.81 4.56
CA GLY A 67 0.77 -0.20 5.60
C GLY A 67 -0.68 -0.69 5.61
N TYR A 68 -1.64 0.22 5.59
CA TYR A 68 -3.06 -0.12 5.56
C TYR A 68 -3.41 -1.00 4.35
N LEU A 69 -3.05 -0.57 3.13
CA LEU A 69 -3.33 -1.32 1.91
C LEU A 69 -2.52 -2.63 1.83
N GLY A 70 -1.33 -2.67 2.43
CA GLY A 70 -0.52 -3.89 2.56
C GLY A 70 -1.20 -4.94 3.45
N THR A 71 -1.81 -4.54 4.56
CA THR A 71 -2.55 -5.45 5.45
C THR A 71 -3.87 -5.92 4.87
N ALA A 72 -4.50 -5.11 4.03
CA ALA A 72 -5.75 -5.45 3.39
C ALA A 72 -5.58 -6.49 2.28
N ARG A 73 -4.36 -6.80 1.84
CA ARG A 73 -4.12 -7.69 0.69
C ARG A 73 -4.38 -9.17 0.95
#